data_AF-A0A9E0IQ50-F1
#
_entry.id   AF-A0A9E0IQ50-F1
#
_cell.length_a   1.000
_cell.length_b   1.000
_cell.length_c   1.000
_cell.angle_alpha   90.00
_cell.angle_beta   90.00
_cell.angle_gamma   90.00
#
_symmetry.space_group_name_H-M   'P 1'
#
loop_
_entity.id
_entity.type
_entity.pdbx_description
1 polymer ?
#
loop_
_entity_poly.entity_id
_entity_poly.type
_entity_poly.pdbx_seq_one_letter_code
_entity_poly.pdbx_strand_id
1 'polypeptide(L)'
;MPVSDLHLRVGAGALALALVGLGATLRFCGDVSLPALPPRPAAPSGTTGDGLSSTTATVQAYEAYLAKDAARIGIDPPTLAAMASKLPYRIDDTRTTLAPGQPVERAGLRLTLEVADGELGDRIAVLSIENPGAVPVAYQVPTRVSSQQCTGRSILAQDAMVIEPRGRVRRSECKYFDGLNVTLERVEVIELPPLAAYYVSQVPPAYVGIEPRLAAGHKPSGRGHVCSLTASQSLRTQIERGEVSWRDLVDFFARHRCETYQFPKEYRYFKSDGERRLPAMAGGG
;
A
#
# COMPACT_ATOMS: atom_id res chain seq x y z
N MET A 1 -40.40 -44.12 -20.13
CA MET A 1 -39.96 -44.81 -18.90
C MET A 1 -38.67 -44.14 -18.44
N PRO A 2 -38.62 -43.51 -17.25
CA PRO A 2 -37.40 -42.85 -16.78
C PRO A 2 -36.43 -43.90 -16.21
N VAL A 3 -35.19 -43.87 -16.69
CA VAL A 3 -34.07 -44.65 -16.15
C VAL A 3 -33.54 -43.91 -14.92
N SER A 4 -33.41 -44.59 -13.79
CA SER A 4 -33.01 -44.00 -12.51
C SER A 4 -31.49 -43.81 -12.42
N ASP A 5 -31.08 -42.63 -11.95
CA ASP A 5 -29.69 -42.16 -11.76
C ASP A 5 -28.86 -42.99 -10.76
N LEU A 6 -29.47 -43.96 -10.09
CA LEU A 6 -28.83 -44.78 -9.07
C LEU A 6 -27.91 -45.87 -9.68
N HIS A 7 -28.22 -46.36 -10.88
CA HIS A 7 -27.44 -47.43 -11.51
C HIS A 7 -26.14 -46.94 -12.16
N LEU A 8 -26.03 -45.64 -12.49
CA LEU A 8 -24.82 -45.09 -13.10
C LEU A 8 -23.69 -44.87 -12.07
N ARG A 9 -24.02 -44.61 -10.80
CA ARG A 9 -23.03 -44.33 -9.75
C ARG A 9 -22.36 -45.58 -9.16
N VAL A 10 -23.02 -46.74 -9.22
CA VAL A 10 -22.46 -48.00 -8.70
C VAL A 10 -21.48 -48.64 -9.69
N GLY A 11 -21.64 -48.40 -11.00
CA GLY A 11 -20.75 -48.96 -12.04
C GLY A 11 -19.34 -48.34 -12.09
N ALA A 12 -19.19 -47.05 -11.77
CA ALA A 12 -17.91 -46.35 -11.89
C ALA A 12 -16.92 -46.65 -10.74
N GLY A 13 -17.40 -47.12 -9.58
CA GLY A 13 -16.55 -47.42 -8.43
C GLY A 13 -15.77 -48.73 -8.54
N ALA A 14 -16.32 -49.73 -9.24
CA ALA A 14 -15.70 -51.06 -9.34
C ALA A 14 -14.49 -51.09 -10.31
N LEU A 15 -14.47 -50.24 -11.33
CA LEU A 15 -13.37 -50.21 -12.31
C LEU A 15 -12.10 -49.55 -11.76
N ALA A 16 -12.24 -48.58 -10.84
CA ALA A 16 -11.10 -47.87 -10.25
C ALA A 16 -10.30 -48.75 -9.28
N LEU A 17 -10.95 -49.65 -8.54
CA LEU A 17 -10.26 -50.56 -7.63
C LEU A 17 -9.51 -51.70 -8.35
N ALA A 18 -10.00 -52.13 -9.52
CA ALA A 18 -9.32 -53.14 -10.34
C ALA A 18 -8.00 -52.64 -10.96
N LEU A 19 -7.92 -51.34 -11.32
CA LEU A 19 -6.71 -50.74 -11.89
C LEU A 19 -5.60 -50.52 -10.85
N VAL A 20 -5.95 -50.23 -9.59
CA VAL A 20 -4.96 -50.09 -8.50
C VAL A 20 -4.36 -51.45 -8.11
N GLY A 21 -5.14 -52.54 -8.21
CA GLY A 21 -4.64 -53.89 -7.93
C GLY A 21 -3.59 -54.40 -8.95
N LEU A 22 -3.70 -54.01 -10.22
CA LEU A 22 -2.77 -54.48 -11.26
C LEU A 22 -1.42 -53.75 -11.28
N GLY A 23 -1.34 -52.54 -10.72
CA GLY A 23 -0.08 -51.78 -10.65
C GLY A 23 0.92 -52.28 -9.61
N ALA A 24 0.48 -53.10 -8.64
CA ALA A 24 1.30 -53.54 -7.51
C ALA A 24 2.13 -54.81 -7.76
N THR A 25 2.00 -55.45 -8.93
CA THR A 25 2.68 -56.74 -9.21
C THR A 25 3.83 -56.66 -10.21
N LEU A 26 4.14 -55.47 -10.75
CA LEU A 26 5.38 -55.26 -11.53
C LEU A 26 6.59 -55.11 -10.58
N ARG A 27 7.03 -56.24 -10.02
CA ARG A 27 8.35 -56.35 -9.39
C ARG A 27 9.40 -56.28 -10.49
N PHE A 28 10.12 -55.16 -10.53
CA PHE A 28 11.39 -55.05 -11.25
C PHE A 28 12.42 -55.99 -10.60
N CYS A 29 12.57 -57.19 -11.15
CA CYS A 29 13.68 -58.10 -10.84
C CYS A 29 14.88 -57.72 -11.71
N GLY A 30 15.60 -56.68 -11.30
CA GLY A 30 16.86 -56.29 -11.93
C GLY A 30 17.64 -55.41 -10.98
N ASP A 31 18.70 -55.95 -10.37
CA ASP A 31 19.68 -55.18 -9.61
C ASP A 31 20.48 -54.30 -10.58
N VAL A 32 19.90 -53.14 -10.91
CA VAL A 32 20.64 -52.06 -11.53
C VAL A 32 21.49 -51.46 -10.42
N SER A 33 22.78 -51.80 -10.39
CA SER A 33 23.77 -51.09 -9.57
C SER A 33 23.84 -49.63 -10.05
N LEU A 34 23.06 -48.77 -9.40
CA LEU A 34 23.13 -47.34 -9.61
C LEU A 34 24.50 -46.84 -9.11
N PRO A 35 25.21 -46.00 -9.86
CA PRO A 35 26.42 -45.35 -9.37
C PRO A 35 26.12 -44.65 -8.05
N ALA A 36 27.10 -44.62 -7.14
CA ALA A 36 26.95 -43.97 -5.84
C ALA A 36 26.33 -42.59 -6.01
N LEU A 37 25.22 -42.36 -5.30
CA LEU A 37 24.47 -41.11 -5.37
C LEU A 37 25.47 -39.96 -5.11
N PRO A 38 25.60 -38.97 -6.01
CA PRO A 38 26.46 -37.82 -5.74
C PRO A 38 26.05 -37.21 -4.39
N PRO A 39 27.01 -36.67 -3.62
CA PRO A 39 26.70 -36.06 -2.34
C PRO A 39 25.56 -35.07 -2.53
N ARG A 40 24.49 -35.25 -1.74
CA ARG A 40 23.29 -34.44 -1.83
C ARG A 40 23.74 -32.97 -1.81
N PRO A 41 23.42 -32.16 -2.84
CA PRO A 41 23.76 -30.74 -2.82
C PRO A 41 23.30 -30.18 -1.49
N ALA A 42 24.16 -29.45 -0.80
CA ALA A 42 23.79 -28.80 0.45
C ALA A 42 22.45 -28.09 0.21
N ALA A 43 21.45 -28.42 1.01
CA ALA A 43 20.14 -27.78 0.88
C ALA A 43 20.40 -26.27 0.91
N PRO A 44 19.92 -25.50 -0.08
CA PRO A 44 20.06 -24.06 -0.02
C PRO A 44 19.50 -23.61 1.32
N SER A 45 20.33 -22.98 2.13
CA SER A 45 19.98 -22.51 3.48
C SER A 45 19.03 -21.31 3.44
N GLY A 46 18.53 -20.95 2.27
CA GLY A 46 17.51 -19.93 2.07
C GLY A 46 16.12 -20.53 2.06
N THR A 47 15.18 -19.83 2.67
CA THR A 47 13.77 -20.15 2.51
C THR A 47 13.37 -19.94 1.04
N THR A 48 12.37 -20.64 0.52
CA THR A 48 11.85 -20.46 -0.85
C THR A 48 11.48 -19.00 -1.17
N GLY A 49 11.25 -18.16 -0.15
CA GLY A 49 11.04 -16.72 -0.30
C GLY A 49 12.30 -15.93 -0.69
N ASP A 50 13.50 -16.37 -0.28
CA ASP A 50 14.77 -15.67 -0.55
C ASP A 50 15.19 -15.78 -2.02
N GLY A 51 14.89 -16.92 -2.66
CA GLY A 51 15.15 -17.14 -4.09
C GLY A 51 14.24 -16.31 -5.00
N LEU A 52 12.96 -16.17 -4.64
CA LEU A 52 11.96 -15.39 -5.41
C LEU A 52 12.13 -13.87 -5.26
N SER A 53 12.59 -13.41 -4.10
CA SER A 53 12.92 -11.99 -3.89
C SER A 53 14.21 -11.58 -4.59
N SER A 54 15.13 -12.52 -4.87
CA SER A 54 16.35 -12.24 -5.65
C SER A 54 16.10 -12.02 -7.15
N THR A 55 15.07 -12.63 -7.74
CA THR A 55 14.79 -12.53 -9.19
C THR A 55 13.99 -11.28 -9.56
N THR A 56 13.15 -10.77 -8.65
CA THR A 56 12.41 -9.50 -8.81
C THR A 56 13.26 -8.27 -8.50
N ALA A 57 14.46 -8.46 -7.96
CA ALA A 57 15.40 -7.42 -7.57
C ALA A 57 16.32 -6.91 -8.69
N THR A 58 16.20 -7.45 -9.91
CA THR A 58 17.00 -6.98 -11.04
C THR A 58 16.48 -5.67 -11.61
N VAL A 59 17.37 -4.85 -12.15
CA VAL A 59 17.01 -3.58 -12.80
C VAL A 59 16.04 -3.82 -13.96
N GLN A 60 16.26 -4.87 -14.75
CA GLN A 60 15.41 -5.23 -15.89
C GLN A 60 13.99 -5.62 -15.45
N ALA A 61 13.87 -6.38 -14.36
CA ALA A 61 12.56 -6.73 -13.80
C ALA A 61 11.81 -5.49 -13.29
N TYR A 62 12.53 -4.57 -12.64
CA TYR A 62 11.96 -3.31 -12.15
C TYR A 62 11.46 -2.43 -13.31
N GLU A 63 12.26 -2.23 -14.36
CA GLU A 63 11.81 -1.49 -15.56
C GLU A 63 10.59 -2.13 -16.23
N ALA A 64 10.56 -3.47 -16.33
CA ALA A 64 9.41 -4.19 -16.87
C ALA A 64 8.14 -3.97 -16.03
N TYR A 65 8.27 -3.86 -14.70
CA TYR A 65 7.15 -3.52 -13.83
C TYR A 65 6.69 -2.07 -14.01
N LEU A 66 7.61 -1.11 -14.10
CA LEU A 66 7.25 0.28 -14.39
C LEU A 66 6.47 0.38 -15.72
N ALA A 67 6.94 -0.31 -16.76
CA ALA A 67 6.28 -0.35 -18.06
C ALA A 67 4.87 -0.96 -17.98
N LYS A 68 4.74 -2.10 -17.30
CA LYS A 68 3.46 -2.80 -17.14
C LYS A 68 2.45 -1.97 -16.34
N ASP A 69 2.89 -1.35 -15.25
CA ASP A 69 2.00 -0.60 -14.37
C ASP A 69 1.63 0.77 -14.97
N ALA A 70 2.54 1.43 -15.68
CA ALA A 70 2.25 2.63 -16.47
C ALA A 70 1.19 2.35 -17.55
N ALA A 71 1.34 1.25 -18.30
CA ALA A 71 0.36 0.84 -19.30
C ALA A 71 -1.03 0.56 -18.68
N ARG A 72 -1.08 -0.02 -17.47
CA ARG A 72 -2.34 -0.28 -16.75
C ARG A 72 -3.13 1.00 -16.45
N ILE A 73 -2.43 2.09 -16.13
CA ILE A 73 -3.05 3.38 -15.79
C ILE A 73 -3.06 4.36 -16.97
N GLY A 74 -2.61 3.93 -18.15
CA GLY A 74 -2.70 4.69 -19.39
C GLY A 74 -1.73 5.88 -19.47
N ILE A 75 -0.53 5.74 -18.91
CA ILE A 75 0.53 6.76 -18.99
C ILE A 75 1.79 6.20 -19.64
N ASP A 76 2.68 7.10 -20.08
CA ASP A 76 4.01 6.71 -20.54
C ASP A 76 4.85 6.18 -19.37
N PRO A 77 5.66 5.12 -19.59
CA PRO A 77 6.47 4.56 -18.54
C PRO A 77 7.60 5.51 -18.15
N PRO A 78 7.79 5.79 -16.85
CA PRO A 78 8.89 6.64 -16.41
C PRO A 78 10.23 5.92 -16.61
N THR A 79 11.28 6.70 -16.89
CA THR A 79 12.65 6.18 -16.92
C THR A 79 13.15 5.91 -15.50
N LEU A 80 14.17 5.06 -15.35
CA LEU A 80 14.84 4.86 -14.06
C LEU A 80 15.38 6.17 -13.48
N ALA A 81 15.93 7.05 -14.32
CA ALA A 81 16.41 8.36 -13.90
C ALA A 81 15.27 9.23 -13.34
N ALA A 82 14.11 9.23 -14.00
CA ALA A 82 12.92 9.94 -13.50
C ALA A 82 12.45 9.35 -12.17
N MET A 83 12.41 8.02 -12.05
CA MET A 83 12.06 7.34 -10.80
C MET A 83 13.10 7.53 -9.70
N ALA A 84 14.35 7.88 -10.02
CA ALA A 84 15.42 8.18 -9.07
C ALA A 84 15.55 9.68 -8.73
N SER A 85 14.69 10.53 -9.28
CA SER A 85 14.69 11.97 -8.96
C SER A 85 14.22 12.23 -7.52
N LYS A 86 14.71 13.30 -6.93
CA LYS A 86 14.25 13.79 -5.63
C LYS A 86 12.81 14.30 -5.75
N LEU A 87 11.94 13.83 -4.87
CA LEU A 87 10.56 14.31 -4.81
C LEU A 87 10.49 15.65 -4.03
N PRO A 88 9.85 16.70 -4.56
CA PRO A 88 9.61 17.93 -3.83
C PRO A 88 8.81 17.66 -2.55
N TYR A 89 9.31 18.15 -1.43
CA TYR A 89 8.71 17.94 -0.11
C TYR A 89 8.51 19.28 0.59
N ARG A 90 7.31 19.49 1.14
CA ARG A 90 6.94 20.66 1.94
C ARG A 90 6.37 20.20 3.28
N ILE A 91 6.65 20.98 4.31
CA ILE A 91 6.20 20.74 5.68
C ILE A 91 5.83 22.07 6.33
N ASP A 92 4.75 22.05 7.11
CA ASP A 92 4.34 23.15 7.98
C ASP A 92 3.93 22.58 9.35
N ASP A 93 4.69 22.92 10.40
CA ASP A 93 4.48 22.48 11.78
C ASP A 93 3.62 23.48 12.60
N THR A 94 2.99 24.46 11.95
CA THR A 94 2.21 25.51 12.63
C THR A 94 0.86 24.97 13.12
N ARG A 95 0.75 24.76 14.43
CA ARG A 95 -0.51 24.38 15.07
C ARG A 95 -1.56 25.46 14.91
N THR A 96 -2.73 25.09 14.39
CA THR A 96 -3.83 26.04 14.12
C THR A 96 -5.17 25.40 14.46
N THR A 97 -5.96 26.02 15.33
CA THR A 97 -7.37 25.63 15.54
C THR A 97 -8.21 26.16 14.39
N LEU A 98 -8.95 25.27 13.73
CA LEU A 98 -9.76 25.59 12.57
C LEU A 98 -11.13 26.11 13.00
N ALA A 99 -11.53 27.25 12.43
CA ALA A 99 -12.90 27.73 12.49
C ALA A 99 -13.68 27.21 11.26
N PRO A 100 -14.94 26.74 11.43
CA PRO A 100 -15.76 26.33 10.30
C PRO A 100 -15.91 27.42 9.23
N GLY A 101 -15.77 27.06 7.96
CA GLY A 101 -15.92 27.94 6.80
C GLY A 101 -14.72 28.86 6.52
N GLN A 102 -13.70 28.88 7.39
CA GLN A 102 -12.51 29.72 7.19
C GLN A 102 -11.35 28.88 6.63
N PRO A 103 -10.97 29.06 5.36
CA PRO A 103 -9.87 28.31 4.76
C PRO A 103 -8.52 28.76 5.33
N VAL A 104 -7.60 27.81 5.48
CA VAL A 104 -6.18 28.06 5.76
C VAL A 104 -5.30 27.39 4.70
N GLU A 105 -4.22 28.05 4.31
CA GLU A 105 -3.23 27.51 3.37
C GLU A 105 -2.00 27.02 4.15
N ARG A 106 -1.60 25.76 3.95
CA ARG A 106 -0.48 25.11 4.66
C ARG A 106 0.25 24.14 3.74
N ALA A 107 1.57 24.25 3.64
CA ALA A 107 2.42 23.40 2.78
C ALA A 107 1.94 23.26 1.31
N GLY A 108 1.19 24.25 0.80
CA GLY A 108 0.61 24.25 -0.55
C GLY A 108 -0.76 23.57 -0.66
N LEU A 109 -1.37 23.16 0.45
CA LEU A 109 -2.76 22.69 0.52
C LEU A 109 -3.68 23.76 1.06
N ARG A 110 -4.91 23.79 0.56
CA ARG A 110 -6.03 24.55 1.13
C ARG A 110 -6.87 23.66 2.02
N LEU A 111 -7.03 24.05 3.27
CA LEU A 111 -7.72 23.29 4.31
C LEU A 111 -8.92 24.08 4.82
N THR A 112 -10.11 23.49 4.78
CA THR A 112 -11.34 24.14 5.28
C THR A 112 -12.10 23.18 6.16
N LEU A 113 -12.40 23.58 7.39
CA LEU A 113 -13.32 22.84 8.24
C LEU A 113 -14.76 23.20 7.85
N GLU A 114 -15.60 22.20 7.65
CA GLU A 114 -17.01 22.33 7.29
C GLU A 114 -17.86 21.57 8.31
N VAL A 115 -19.15 21.94 8.41
CA VAL A 115 -20.15 21.12 9.08
C VAL A 115 -21.10 20.61 8.00
N ALA A 116 -21.30 19.30 7.96
CA ALA A 116 -22.18 18.65 7.00
C ALA A 116 -23.10 17.65 7.69
N ASP A 117 -24.19 17.29 7.02
CA ASP A 117 -25.03 16.19 7.44
C ASP A 117 -24.38 14.86 7.05
N GLY A 118 -24.32 13.93 8.00
CA GLY A 118 -23.85 12.57 7.82
C GLY A 118 -24.96 11.68 7.27
N GLU A 119 -24.58 10.52 6.73
CA GLU A 119 -25.51 9.53 6.18
C GLU A 119 -26.48 8.97 7.23
N LEU A 120 -26.13 9.08 8.52
CA LEU A 120 -26.96 8.63 9.64
C LEU A 120 -27.85 9.75 10.21
N GLY A 121 -27.92 10.91 9.55
CA GLY A 121 -28.67 12.08 10.01
C GLY A 121 -28.00 12.84 11.17
N ASP A 122 -26.77 12.47 11.56
CA ASP A 122 -25.96 13.22 12.50
C ASP A 122 -25.21 14.36 11.80
N ARG A 123 -24.92 15.45 12.51
CA ARG A 123 -24.02 16.48 11.98
C ARG A 123 -22.58 16.03 12.19
N ILE A 124 -21.73 16.18 11.19
CA ILE A 124 -20.32 15.80 11.22
C ILE A 124 -19.41 16.99 10.91
N ALA A 125 -18.26 17.03 11.57
CA ALA A 125 -17.19 17.95 11.25
C ALA A 125 -16.35 17.34 10.11
N VAL A 126 -16.29 18.04 8.97
CA VAL A 126 -15.62 17.57 7.76
C VAL A 126 -14.44 18.46 7.44
N LEU A 127 -13.24 17.90 7.38
CA LEU A 127 -12.09 18.60 6.84
C LEU A 127 -12.04 18.41 5.32
N SER A 128 -12.20 19.50 4.59
CA SER A 128 -11.97 19.60 3.16
C SER A 128 -10.49 19.91 2.92
N ILE A 129 -9.80 19.04 2.18
CA ILE A 129 -8.36 19.13 1.89
C ILE A 129 -8.22 19.21 0.38
N GLU A 130 -7.75 20.35 -0.12
CA GLU A 130 -7.66 20.64 -1.54
C GLU A 130 -6.20 20.82 -1.96
N ASN A 131 -5.85 20.18 -3.08
CA ASN A 131 -4.59 20.37 -3.77
C ASN A 131 -4.82 21.36 -4.91
N PRO A 132 -4.50 22.65 -4.76
CA PRO A 132 -4.63 23.62 -5.85
C PRO A 132 -3.59 23.42 -6.97
N GLY A 133 -2.58 22.57 -6.74
CA GLY A 133 -1.48 22.33 -7.65
C GLY A 133 -1.85 21.53 -8.92
N ALA A 134 -0.91 21.51 -9.86
CA ALA A 134 -1.07 20.83 -11.15
C ALA A 134 -0.54 19.38 -11.16
N VAL A 135 0.06 18.93 -10.06
CA VAL A 135 0.61 17.58 -9.90
C VAL A 135 -0.06 16.88 -8.71
N PRO A 136 -0.18 15.54 -8.73
CA PRO A 136 -0.72 14.82 -7.58
C PRO A 136 0.24 14.96 -6.40
N VAL A 137 -0.32 14.89 -5.19
CA VAL A 137 0.45 15.01 -3.95
C VAL A 137 0.13 13.89 -2.99
N ALA A 138 1.16 13.30 -2.38
CA ALA A 138 0.99 12.60 -1.12
C ALA A 138 0.82 13.62 0.00
N TYR A 139 -0.04 13.34 0.99
CA TYR A 139 -0.26 14.28 2.09
C TYR A 139 -0.39 13.60 3.45
N GLN A 140 -0.02 14.33 4.50
CA GLN A 140 -0.34 14.00 5.87
C GLN A 140 -0.84 15.25 6.59
N VAL A 141 -2.09 15.21 7.04
CA VAL A 141 -2.72 16.31 7.78
C VAL A 141 -3.24 15.77 9.12
N PRO A 142 -2.36 15.52 10.11
CA PRO A 142 -2.78 15.15 11.45
C PRO A 142 -3.62 16.25 12.10
N THR A 143 -4.70 15.83 12.74
CA THR A 143 -5.60 16.71 13.50
C THR A 143 -5.79 16.18 14.91
N ARG A 144 -5.99 17.09 15.86
CA ARG A 144 -6.51 16.79 17.19
C ARG A 144 -7.92 17.35 17.33
N VAL A 145 -8.80 16.58 17.93
CA VAL A 145 -10.18 16.97 18.23
C VAL A 145 -10.34 17.11 19.74
N SER A 146 -11.12 18.08 20.20
CA SER A 146 -11.32 18.31 21.65
C SER A 146 -12.14 17.21 22.35
N SER A 147 -12.81 16.34 21.59
CA SER A 147 -13.56 15.19 22.11
C SER A 147 -12.78 13.89 21.95
N GLN A 148 -12.80 13.04 22.97
CA GLN A 148 -12.27 11.68 22.89
C GLN A 148 -13.27 10.69 22.25
N GLN A 149 -14.52 11.09 22.05
CA GLN A 149 -15.61 10.23 21.58
C GLN A 149 -15.98 10.52 20.13
N CYS A 150 -15.03 10.29 19.21
CA CYS A 150 -15.28 10.43 17.76
C CYS A 150 -15.67 9.12 17.07
N THR A 151 -16.20 8.17 17.86
CA THR A 151 -16.74 6.90 17.39
C THR A 151 -18.16 7.07 16.83
N GLY A 152 -18.55 6.19 15.92
CA GLY A 152 -19.91 6.14 15.36
C GLY A 152 -20.31 7.33 14.48
N ARG A 153 -19.35 8.11 13.97
CA ARG A 153 -19.58 9.15 12.95
C ARG A 153 -19.70 8.53 11.56
N SER A 154 -20.39 9.20 10.64
CA SER A 154 -20.33 8.83 9.22
C SER A 154 -18.90 8.91 8.69
N ILE A 155 -18.48 7.86 7.98
CA ILE A 155 -17.16 7.76 7.34
C ILE A 155 -17.32 8.12 5.88
N LEU A 156 -16.63 9.17 5.44
CA LEU A 156 -16.63 9.58 4.03
C LEU A 156 -15.55 8.79 3.28
N ALA A 157 -15.89 8.23 2.13
CA ALA A 157 -14.90 7.64 1.23
C ALA A 157 -13.95 8.72 0.70
N GLN A 158 -12.65 8.46 0.77
CA GLN A 158 -11.59 9.40 0.38
C GLN A 158 -10.30 8.64 0.07
N ASP A 159 -9.41 9.22 -0.72
CA ASP A 159 -8.02 8.76 -0.73
C ASP A 159 -7.25 9.43 0.42
N ALA A 160 -6.98 8.67 1.48
CA ALA A 160 -6.23 9.14 2.65
C ALA A 160 -4.71 9.31 2.42
N MET A 161 -4.18 8.95 1.25
CA MET A 161 -2.75 8.99 0.93
C MET A 161 -2.43 10.04 -0.12
N VAL A 162 -3.25 10.16 -1.16
CA VAL A 162 -2.98 10.99 -2.35
C VAL A 162 -4.14 11.93 -2.66
N ILE A 163 -3.84 13.14 -3.15
CA ILE A 163 -4.80 14.06 -3.74
C ILE A 163 -4.36 14.36 -5.17
N GLU A 164 -5.28 14.12 -6.12
CA GLU A 164 -5.08 14.41 -7.54
C GLU A 164 -4.83 15.91 -7.80
N PRO A 165 -4.28 16.28 -8.98
CA PRO A 165 -4.17 17.68 -9.40
C PRO A 165 -5.52 18.40 -9.34
N ARG A 166 -5.54 19.59 -8.73
CA ARG A 166 -6.78 20.39 -8.53
C ARG A 166 -7.89 19.61 -7.82
N GLY A 167 -7.50 18.53 -7.14
CA GLY A 167 -8.39 17.59 -6.48
C GLY A 167 -8.75 18.07 -5.08
N ARG A 168 -9.82 17.49 -4.55
CA ARG A 168 -10.28 17.72 -3.19
C ARG A 168 -10.70 16.40 -2.58
N VAL A 169 -10.27 16.16 -1.35
CA VAL A 169 -10.74 15.05 -0.50
C VAL A 169 -11.48 15.61 0.70
N ARG A 170 -12.49 14.87 1.17
CA ARG A 170 -13.30 15.25 2.33
C ARG A 170 -13.18 14.17 3.40
N ARG A 171 -12.74 14.57 4.58
CA ARG A 171 -12.50 13.68 5.71
C ARG A 171 -13.42 14.00 6.86
N SER A 172 -14.17 13.00 7.35
CA SER A 172 -14.93 13.14 8.59
C SER A 172 -13.99 13.08 9.80
N GLU A 173 -13.92 14.17 10.57
CA GLU A 173 -13.05 14.33 11.74
C GLU A 173 -13.68 13.77 13.02
N CYS A 174 -14.95 14.13 13.26
CA CYS A 174 -15.75 13.75 14.43
C CYS A 174 -17.25 14.03 14.18
N LYS A 175 -18.14 13.55 15.07
CA LYS A 175 -19.49 14.11 15.17
C LYS A 175 -19.41 15.56 15.62
N TYR A 176 -20.20 16.42 14.99
CA TYR A 176 -20.25 17.83 15.31
C TYR A 176 -21.18 18.10 16.50
N PHE A 177 -20.72 18.96 17.40
CA PHE A 177 -21.50 19.53 18.49
C PHE A 177 -20.92 20.92 18.80
N ASP A 178 -21.70 21.77 19.47
CA ASP A 178 -21.24 23.11 19.82
C ASP A 178 -20.08 23.06 20.81
N GLY A 179 -18.97 23.74 20.49
CA GLY A 179 -17.74 23.69 21.27
C GLY A 179 -16.73 22.61 20.83
N LEU A 180 -17.01 21.85 19.76
CA LEU A 180 -16.01 21.01 19.12
C LEU A 180 -14.89 21.88 18.51
N ASN A 181 -13.65 21.60 18.90
CA ASN A 181 -12.46 22.23 18.32
C ASN A 181 -11.68 21.19 17.53
N VAL A 182 -11.35 21.51 16.27
CA VAL A 182 -10.45 20.73 15.43
C VAL A 182 -9.16 21.52 15.26
N THR A 183 -8.04 20.97 15.70
CA THR A 183 -6.72 21.60 15.63
C THR A 183 -5.86 20.84 14.63
N LEU A 184 -5.33 21.55 13.64
CA LEU A 184 -4.27 21.05 12.78
C LEU A 184 -2.98 20.99 13.59
N GLU A 185 -2.31 19.84 13.58
CA GLU A 185 -1.05 19.68 14.30
C GLU A 185 0.16 19.96 13.40
N ARG A 186 0.09 19.52 12.14
CA ARG A 186 1.16 19.55 11.15
C ARG A 186 0.57 19.28 9.76
N VAL A 187 1.26 19.73 8.70
CA VAL A 187 0.91 19.41 7.32
C VAL A 187 2.18 19.02 6.57
N GLU A 188 2.21 17.82 6.02
CA GLU A 188 3.29 17.33 5.15
C GLU A 188 2.75 17.04 3.76
N VAL A 189 3.54 17.36 2.73
CA VAL A 189 3.19 17.20 1.33
C VAL A 189 4.40 16.73 0.54
N ILE A 190 4.21 15.72 -0.32
CA ILE A 190 5.20 15.29 -1.32
C ILE A 190 4.55 15.37 -2.69
N GLU A 191 5.16 16.09 -3.64
CA GLU A 191 4.71 16.09 -5.03
C GLU A 191 5.12 14.79 -5.72
N LEU A 192 4.19 14.16 -6.43
CA LEU A 192 4.37 12.84 -7.01
C LEU A 192 4.26 12.88 -8.54
N PRO A 193 5.11 12.14 -9.26
CA PRO A 193 4.81 11.72 -10.63
C PRO A 193 3.56 10.84 -10.69
N PRO A 194 2.87 10.73 -11.84
CA PRO A 194 1.61 9.98 -11.94
C PRO A 194 1.72 8.50 -11.51
N LEU A 195 2.79 7.78 -11.90
CA LEU A 195 2.97 6.38 -11.49
C LEU A 195 3.22 6.27 -9.98
N ALA A 196 3.96 7.21 -9.40
CA ALA A 196 4.23 7.25 -7.97
C ALA A 196 2.96 7.50 -7.16
N ALA A 197 2.08 8.40 -7.64
CA ALA A 197 0.76 8.63 -7.07
C ALA A 197 -0.09 7.35 -7.05
N TYR A 198 -0.07 6.59 -8.16
CA TYR A 198 -0.75 5.29 -8.23
C TYR A 198 -0.19 4.26 -7.25
N TYR A 199 1.13 4.22 -7.02
CA TYR A 199 1.70 3.30 -6.04
C TYR A 199 1.39 3.71 -4.60
N VAL A 200 1.54 5.00 -4.26
CA VAL A 200 1.30 5.52 -2.91
C VAL A 200 -0.17 5.42 -2.52
N SER A 201 -1.11 5.63 -3.45
CA SER A 201 -2.55 5.52 -3.17
C SER A 201 -2.97 4.11 -2.73
N GLN A 202 -2.22 3.07 -3.12
CA GLN A 202 -2.52 1.68 -2.76
C GLN A 202 -1.97 1.27 -1.39
N VAL A 203 -1.11 2.08 -0.78
CA VAL A 203 -0.51 1.76 0.52
C VAL A 203 -1.54 1.94 1.64
N PRO A 204 -1.76 0.95 2.52
CA PRO A 204 -2.59 1.13 3.70
C PRO A 204 -2.07 2.29 4.56
N PRO A 205 -2.89 3.31 4.88
CA PRO A 205 -2.41 4.49 5.61
C PRO A 205 -1.80 4.16 6.98
N ALA A 206 -2.34 3.15 7.67
CA ALA A 206 -1.79 2.68 8.94
C ALA A 206 -0.36 2.13 8.83
N TYR A 207 0.05 1.67 7.64
CA TYR A 207 1.42 1.20 7.39
C TYR A 207 2.43 2.36 7.39
N VAL A 208 1.97 3.58 7.07
CA VAL A 208 2.82 4.80 7.08
C VAL A 208 2.61 5.67 8.32
N GLY A 209 1.99 5.12 9.36
CA GLY A 209 1.77 5.82 10.63
C GLY A 209 0.59 6.82 10.62
N ILE A 210 -0.28 6.79 9.62
CA ILE A 210 -1.51 7.59 9.66
C ILE A 210 -2.50 6.95 10.64
N GLU A 211 -3.00 7.76 11.57
CA GLU A 211 -3.95 7.33 12.59
C GLU A 211 -5.21 6.69 11.97
N PRO A 212 -5.73 5.58 12.52
CA PRO A 212 -6.93 4.90 12.00
C PRO A 212 -8.14 5.82 11.84
N ARG A 213 -8.30 6.80 12.74
CA ARG A 213 -9.37 7.79 12.66
C ARG A 213 -9.31 8.56 11.34
N LEU A 214 -8.12 8.97 10.92
CA LEU A 214 -7.91 9.75 9.69
C LEU A 214 -7.98 8.87 8.43
N ALA A 215 -7.64 7.58 8.59
CA ALA A 215 -7.57 6.61 7.50
C ALA A 215 -8.87 5.85 7.21
N ALA A 216 -9.87 5.92 8.09
CA ALA A 216 -11.03 5.01 8.07
C ALA A 216 -11.80 4.96 6.74
N GLY A 217 -11.81 6.05 5.98
CA GLY A 217 -12.47 6.14 4.67
C GLY A 217 -11.58 5.85 3.47
N HIS A 218 -10.35 5.38 3.68
CA HIS A 218 -9.35 5.24 2.63
C HIS A 218 -9.82 4.33 1.49
N LYS A 219 -9.85 4.88 0.29
CA LYS A 219 -10.13 4.23 -0.97
C LYS A 219 -9.19 4.85 -2.03
N PRO A 220 -8.25 4.07 -2.58
CA PRO A 220 -7.31 4.57 -3.58
C PRO A 220 -8.03 5.26 -4.74
N SER A 221 -7.50 6.39 -5.21
CA SER A 221 -7.99 6.98 -6.46
C SER A 221 -7.75 6.02 -7.64
N GLY A 222 -8.75 5.89 -8.53
CA GLY A 222 -8.66 5.06 -9.73
C GLY A 222 -9.00 3.57 -9.55
N ARG A 223 -8.36 2.70 -10.34
CA ARG A 223 -8.62 1.24 -10.40
C ARG A 223 -7.69 0.42 -9.49
N GLY A 224 -7.00 1.06 -8.54
CA GLY A 224 -6.12 0.40 -7.58
C GLY A 224 -6.90 -0.34 -6.50
N HIS A 225 -6.28 -1.36 -5.91
CA HIS A 225 -6.77 -1.99 -4.69
C HIS A 225 -5.79 -1.65 -3.55
N VAL A 226 -6.29 -1.61 -2.32
CA VAL A 226 -5.40 -1.43 -1.17
C VAL A 226 -4.51 -2.67 -1.05
N CYS A 227 -3.20 -2.46 -0.99
CA CYS A 227 -2.22 -3.54 -0.82
C CYS A 227 -2.47 -4.29 0.49
N SER A 228 -2.31 -5.62 0.47
CA SER A 228 -2.32 -6.44 1.67
C SER A 228 -0.94 -6.41 2.35
N LEU A 229 -0.62 -5.27 2.96
CA LEU A 229 0.61 -5.11 3.75
C LEU A 229 0.33 -5.41 5.23
N THR A 230 1.14 -6.27 5.81
CA THR A 230 1.21 -6.40 7.27
C THR A 230 2.43 -5.64 7.77
N ALA A 231 2.21 -4.52 8.47
CA ALA A 231 3.31 -3.81 9.13
C ALA A 231 3.93 -4.74 10.18
N SER A 232 5.23 -5.02 10.05
CA SER A 232 5.95 -5.73 11.10
C SER A 232 5.91 -4.92 12.38
N GLN A 233 5.87 -5.57 13.54
CA GLN A 233 5.94 -4.88 14.83
C GLN A 233 7.21 -4.01 14.93
N SER A 234 8.28 -4.43 14.26
CA SER A 234 9.54 -3.67 14.20
C SER A 234 9.39 -2.35 13.44
N LEU A 235 8.59 -2.28 12.37
CA LEU A 235 8.37 -1.03 11.64
C LEU A 235 7.50 -0.07 12.44
N ARG A 236 6.45 -0.56 13.11
CA ARG A 236 5.61 0.28 13.99
C ARG A 236 6.44 0.91 15.10
N THR A 237 7.27 0.12 15.76
CA THR A 237 8.18 0.60 16.81
C THR A 237 9.13 1.68 16.27
N GLN A 238 9.65 1.51 15.05
CA GLN A 238 10.52 2.52 14.41
C GLN A 238 9.79 3.82 14.09
N ILE A 239 8.53 3.75 13.63
CA ILE A 239 7.69 4.92 13.41
C ILE A 239 7.42 5.64 14.74
N GLU A 240 7.05 4.90 15.78
CA GLU A 240 6.76 5.44 17.12
C GLU A 240 7.98 6.11 17.76
N ARG A 241 9.19 5.58 17.52
CA ARG A 241 10.46 6.17 17.97
C ARG A 241 10.97 7.30 17.08
N GLY A 242 10.33 7.55 15.94
CA GLY A 242 10.79 8.53 14.95
C GLY A 242 12.05 8.12 14.20
N GLU A 243 12.45 6.85 14.24
CA GLU A 243 13.60 6.31 13.50
C GLU A 243 13.30 6.21 12.00
N VAL A 244 12.03 6.01 11.65
CA VAL A 244 11.48 6.02 10.29
C VAL A 244 10.37 7.06 10.23
N SER A 245 10.50 8.03 9.33
CA SER A 245 9.50 9.08 9.15
C SER A 245 8.43 8.70 8.12
N TRP A 246 7.30 9.40 8.14
CA TRP A 246 6.28 9.31 7.08
C TRP A 246 6.89 9.54 5.70
N ARG A 247 7.79 10.53 5.58
CA ARG A 247 8.49 10.86 4.33
C ARG A 247 9.34 9.70 3.82
N ASP A 248 10.03 8.95 4.69
CA ASP A 248 10.84 7.79 4.28
C ASP A 248 9.96 6.71 3.63
N LEU A 249 8.81 6.43 4.26
CA LEU A 249 7.88 5.40 3.80
C LEU A 249 7.20 5.81 2.49
N VAL A 250 6.71 7.04 2.40
CA VAL A 250 6.08 7.53 1.17
C VAL A 250 7.08 7.64 0.02
N ASP A 251 8.31 8.12 0.26
CA ASP A 251 9.35 8.16 -0.78
C ASP A 251 9.72 6.75 -1.27
N PHE A 252 9.77 5.75 -0.38
CA PHE A 252 9.97 4.36 -0.77
C PHE A 252 8.84 3.85 -1.66
N PHE A 253 7.58 3.97 -1.21
CA PHE A 253 6.43 3.43 -1.96
C PHE A 253 6.07 4.27 -3.19
N ALA A 254 6.51 5.52 -3.28
CA ALA A 254 6.47 6.30 -4.52
C ALA A 254 7.34 5.67 -5.62
N ARG A 255 8.38 4.93 -5.24
CA ARG A 255 9.32 4.28 -6.16
C ARG A 255 9.06 2.78 -6.31
N HIS A 256 8.38 2.17 -5.36
CA HIS A 256 8.21 0.72 -5.30
C HIS A 256 6.76 0.34 -5.01
N ARG A 257 6.19 -0.50 -5.87
CA ARG A 257 4.85 -1.03 -5.63
C ARG A 257 4.82 -1.92 -4.38
N CYS A 258 3.81 -1.73 -3.55
CA CYS A 258 3.70 -2.40 -2.25
C CYS A 258 3.47 -3.92 -2.35
N GLU A 259 3.00 -4.44 -3.49
CA GLU A 259 2.75 -5.87 -3.67
C GLU A 259 4.03 -6.67 -3.92
N THR A 260 5.15 -6.02 -4.21
CA THR A 260 6.40 -6.71 -4.58
C THR A 260 7.57 -6.34 -3.69
N TYR A 261 7.63 -5.09 -3.25
CA TYR A 261 8.76 -4.61 -2.49
C TYR A 261 8.39 -4.40 -1.03
N GLN A 262 9.27 -4.86 -0.14
CA GLN A 262 9.18 -4.62 1.29
C GLN A 262 10.09 -3.44 1.66
N PHE A 263 9.63 -2.60 2.59
CA PHE A 263 10.40 -1.46 3.07
C PHE A 263 11.70 -1.92 3.78
N PRO A 264 12.89 -1.56 3.26
CA PRO A 264 14.15 -1.80 3.95
C PRO A 264 14.27 -0.86 5.15
N LYS A 265 14.64 -1.37 6.34
CA LYS A 265 14.66 -0.56 7.59
C LYS A 265 15.64 0.62 7.52
N GLU A 266 16.68 0.47 6.71
CA GLU A 266 17.78 1.40 6.49
C GLU A 266 17.46 2.40 5.38
N TYR A 267 16.34 2.23 4.66
CA TYR A 267 15.91 3.16 3.63
C TYR A 267 15.59 4.52 4.24
N ARG A 268 16.09 5.58 3.61
CA ARG A 268 15.70 6.96 3.90
C ARG A 268 15.17 7.63 2.64
N TYR A 269 14.44 8.73 2.72
CA TYR A 269 14.02 9.46 1.52
C TYR A 269 15.23 9.98 0.71
N PHE A 270 15.07 10.21 -0.59
CA PHE A 270 16.15 10.76 -1.44
C PHE A 270 16.38 12.25 -1.13
N LYS A 271 17.64 12.62 -0.89
CA LYS A 271 18.08 14.00 -0.61
C LYS A 271 18.49 14.76 -1.87
N SER A 272 18.93 14.03 -2.89
CA SER A 272 19.32 14.51 -4.21
C SER A 272 18.94 13.50 -5.29
N ASP A 273 18.90 13.95 -6.55
CA ASP A 273 18.61 13.10 -7.69
C ASP A 273 19.65 12.00 -7.83
N GLY A 274 19.22 10.77 -8.12
CA GLY A 274 20.11 9.65 -8.39
C GLY A 274 20.95 9.18 -7.20
N GLU A 275 20.65 9.63 -5.97
CA GLU A 275 21.42 9.30 -4.76
C GLU A 275 21.59 7.79 -4.55
N ARG A 276 20.56 7.01 -4.91
CA ARG A 276 20.56 5.55 -4.79
C ARG A 276 20.08 4.89 -6.07
N ARG A 277 20.62 3.69 -6.29
CA ARG A 277 20.17 2.81 -7.38
C ARG A 277 18.79 2.26 -7.07
N LEU A 278 17.99 2.08 -8.11
CA LEU A 278 16.68 1.44 -8.04
C LEU A 278 16.71 0.09 -8.76
N PRO A 279 15.96 -0.92 -8.27
CA PRO A 279 15.14 -0.88 -7.07
C PRO A 279 16.00 -0.84 -5.79
N ALA A 280 15.49 -0.17 -4.75
CA ALA A 280 16.13 -0.14 -3.43
C ALA A 280 15.84 -1.45 -2.70
N MET A 281 16.89 -2.17 -2.31
CA MET A 281 16.80 -3.50 -1.71
C MET A 281 17.40 -3.51 -0.30
N ALA A 282 16.93 -4.42 0.56
CA ALA A 282 17.56 -4.66 1.85
C ALA A 282 19.00 -5.20 1.66
N GLY A 283 19.99 -4.56 2.27
CA GLY A 283 21.39 -4.99 2.24
C GLY A 283 22.21 -4.56 1.01
N GLY A 284 21.63 -3.78 0.09
CA GLY A 284 22.35 -3.22 -1.07
C GLY A 284 22.79 -1.78 -0.83
N GLY A 285 23.84 -1.60 -0.03
CA GLY A 285 24.61 -0.35 0.05
C GLY A 285 25.73 -0.33 -0.98
#